data_AF-A0A971DV94-F1
#
_entry.id   AF-A0A971DV94-F1
#
_cell.length_a   1.000
_cell.length_b   1.000
_cell.length_c   1.000
_cell.angle_alpha   90.00
_cell.angle_beta   90.00
_cell.angle_gamma   90.00
#
_symmetry.space_group_name_H-M   'P 1'
#
loop_
_entity.id
_entity.type
_entity.pdbx_description
1 polymer ?
#
loop_
_entity_poly.entity_id
_entity_poly.type
_entity_poly.pdbx_seq_one_letter_code
_entity_poly.pdbx_strand_id
1 'polypeptide(L)'
;MAEKIYISPYYLSHLFKEELGITFLEYLTRIRMEEAKKLLMDRSLTILDISLRIGYDDPGYFSKVFKKKIGVSPSQYRKQTSMS
;
A
#
# COMPACT_ATOMS: atom_id res chain seq x y z
N MET A 1 -26.45 -11.80 0.68
CA MET A 1 -26.55 -10.69 -0.30
C MET A 1 -25.38 -9.76 -0.03
N ALA A 2 -24.41 -9.67 -0.94
CA ALA A 2 -23.35 -8.69 -0.81
C ALA A 2 -23.88 -7.35 -1.31
N GLU A 3 -24.32 -6.49 -0.39
CA GLU A 3 -24.62 -5.09 -0.70
C GLU A 3 -23.32 -4.43 -1.15
N LYS A 4 -23.14 -4.31 -2.46
CA LYS A 4 -22.12 -3.43 -3.03
C LYS A 4 -22.54 -2.01 -2.63
N ILE A 5 -21.96 -1.48 -1.56
CA ILE A 5 -22.14 -0.09 -1.19
C ILE A 5 -21.53 0.75 -2.33
N TYR A 6 -22.38 1.24 -3.23
CA TYR A 6 -22.00 2.21 -4.25
C TYR A 6 -21.80 3.56 -3.58
N ILE A 7 -20.73 3.67 -2.78
CA ILE A 7 -20.31 4.96 -2.27
C ILE A 7 -19.65 5.69 -3.43
N SER A 8 -20.25 6.80 -3.86
CA SER A 8 -19.60 7.71 -4.80
C SER A 8 -18.22 8.13 -4.23
N PRO A 9 -17.15 8.13 -5.04
CA PRO A 9 -15.81 8.56 -4.61
C PRO A 9 -15.79 9.93 -3.93
N TYR A 10 -16.74 10.80 -4.28
CA TYR A 10 -16.92 12.11 -3.66
C TYR A 10 -17.42 12.01 -2.21
N TYR A 11 -18.47 11.22 -1.96
CA TYR A 11 -18.99 11.00 -0.61
C TYR A 11 -17.95 10.30 0.28
N LEU A 12 -17.22 9.32 -0.28
CA LEU A 12 -16.15 8.65 0.44
C LEU A 12 -15.00 9.61 0.79
N SER A 13 -14.61 10.47 -0.15
CA SER A 13 -13.54 11.46 0.08
C SER A 13 -13.96 12.51 1.13
N HIS A 14 -15.22 12.94 1.11
CA HIS A 14 -15.76 13.89 2.08
C HIS A 14 -15.82 13.28 3.48
N LEU A 15 -16.39 12.08 3.62
CA LEU A 15 -16.50 11.37 4.89
C LEU A 15 -15.12 11.09 5.52
N PHE A 16 -14.14 10.66 4.72
CA PHE A 16 -12.77 10.40 5.22
C PHE A 16 -12.09 11.68 5.71
N LYS A 17 -12.31 12.80 5.02
CA LYS A 17 -11.72 14.09 5.43
C LYS A 17 -12.35 14.62 6.71
N GLU A 18 -13.68 14.50 6.86
CA GLU A 18 -14.42 14.95 8.04
C GLU A 18 -14.12 14.08 9.27
N GLU A 19 -14.11 12.76 9.12
CA GLU A 19 -13.98 11.83 10.26
C GLU A 19 -12.53 11.50 10.63
N LEU A 20 -11.61 11.47 9.65
CA LEU A 20 -10.23 11.00 9.83
C LEU A 20 -9.17 12.06 9.51
N GLY A 21 -9.57 13.22 9.00
CA GLY A 21 -8.64 14.30 8.63
C GLY A 21 -7.70 13.96 7.46
N ILE A 22 -7.88 12.81 6.80
CA ILE A 22 -7.04 12.32 5.70
C ILE A 22 -7.91 11.91 4.52
N THR A 23 -7.33 11.91 3.32
CA THR A 23 -8.05 11.44 2.13
C THR A 23 -8.17 9.91 2.13
N PHE A 24 -9.20 9.39 1.44
CA PHE A 24 -9.33 7.95 1.21
C PHE A 24 -8.07 7.35 0.56
N LEU A 25 -7.45 8.06 -0.39
CA LEU A 25 -6.25 7.60 -1.07
C LEU A 25 -5.06 7.46 -0.11
N GLU A 26 -4.90 8.38 0.84
CA GLU A 26 -3.86 8.29 1.86
C GLU A 26 -4.08 7.09 2.79
N TYR A 27 -5.33 6.86 3.20
CA TYR A 27 -5.69 5.70 3.99
C TYR A 27 -5.41 4.39 3.23
N LEU A 28 -5.89 4.28 2.00
CA LEU A 28 -5.66 3.11 1.15
C LEU A 28 -4.16 2.87 0.92
N THR A 29 -3.40 3.94 0.68
CA THR A 29 -1.94 3.86 0.55
C THR A 29 -1.32 3.30 1.81
N ARG A 30 -1.74 3.76 3.00
CA ARG A 30 -1.25 3.23 4.28
C ARG A 30 -1.50 1.72 4.40
N ILE A 31 -2.73 1.26 4.13
CA ILE A 31 -3.08 -0.17 4.18
C ILE A 31 -2.21 -0.99 3.22
N ARG A 32 -2.04 -0.51 1.98
CA ARG A 32 -1.18 -1.16 0.97
C ARG A 32 0.28 -1.24 1.41
N MET A 33 0.82 -0.20 2.04
CA MET A 33 2.20 -0.19 2.53
C MET A 33 2.40 -1.15 3.71
N GLU A 34 1.42 -1.25 4.63
CA GLU A 34 1.46 -2.23 5.71
C GLU A 34 1.49 -3.66 5.17
N GLU A 35 0.66 -3.96 4.17
CA GLU A 35 0.64 -5.28 3.53
C GLU A 35 1.94 -5.55 2.75
N ALA A 36 2.47 -4.55 2.04
CA ALA A 36 3.74 -4.66 1.35
C ALA A 36 4.88 -5.04 2.30
N LYS A 37 4.93 -4.47 3.51
CA LYS A 37 5.96 -4.83 4.52
C LYS A 37 5.90 -6.31 4.89
N LYS A 38 4.70 -6.86 5.09
CA LYS A 38 4.52 -8.29 5.41
C LYS A 38 4.94 -9.17 4.23
N LEU A 39 4.48 -8.86 3.03
CA LEU A 39 4.82 -9.63 1.83
C LEU A 39 6.32 -9.56 1.50
N LEU A 40 6.99 -8.47 1.85
CA LEU A 40 8.44 -8.33 1.65
C LEU A 40 9.28 -9.28 2.53
N MET A 41 8.69 -9.83 3.59
CA MET A 41 9.34 -10.86 4.43
C MET A 41 9.37 -12.23 3.72
N ASP A 42 8.45 -12.47 2.78
CA ASP A 42 8.43 -13.68 1.96
C ASP A 42 9.45 -13.56 0.81
N ARG A 43 10.46 -14.42 0.84
CA ARG A 43 11.54 -14.46 -0.16
C ARG A 43 11.13 -15.10 -1.48
N SER A 44 10.05 -15.86 -1.50
CA SER A 44 9.52 -16.46 -2.72
C SER A 44 8.88 -15.43 -3.65
N LEU A 45 8.44 -14.28 -3.11
CA LEU A 45 7.79 -13.23 -3.88
C LEU A 45 8.80 -12.26 -4.49
N THR A 46 8.63 -11.94 -5.77
CA THR A 46 9.38 -10.85 -6.40
C THR A 46 8.80 -9.48 -6.04
N ILE A 47 9.56 -8.40 -6.24
CA ILE A 47 9.06 -7.03 -6.06
C ILE A 47 7.89 -6.73 -7.03
N LEU A 48 7.92 -7.32 -8.22
CA LEU A 48 6.83 -7.25 -9.20
C LEU A 48 5.56 -7.91 -8.63
N ASP A 49 5.65 -9.14 -8.11
CA ASP A 49 4.50 -9.86 -7.55
C ASP A 49 3.85 -9.08 -6.41
N ILE A 50 4.67 -8.50 -5.53
CA ILE A 50 4.19 -7.71 -4.39
C ILE A 50 3.48 -6.44 -4.88
N SER A 51 4.05 -5.74 -5.87
CA SER A 51 3.45 -4.55 -6.47
C SER A 51 2.04 -4.86 -7.00
N LEU A 52 1.92 -5.92 -7.79
CA LEU A 52 0.64 -6.33 -8.38
C LEU A 52 -0.37 -6.75 -7.30
N ARG A 53 0.04 -7.54 -6.30
CA ARG A 53 -0.83 -8.02 -5.22
C ARG A 53 -1.44 -6.91 -4.39
N ILE A 54 -0.73 -5.80 -4.19
CA ILE A 54 -1.22 -4.65 -3.42
C ILE A 54 -1.87 -3.57 -4.31
N GLY A 55 -2.05 -3.85 -5.60
CA GLY A 55 -2.78 -2.99 -6.54
C GLY A 55 -1.97 -1.83 -7.13
N TYR A 56 -0.68 -2.05 -7.40
CA TYR A 56 0.16 -1.19 -8.24
C TYR A 56 0.62 -1.94 -9.48
N ASP A 57 0.16 -1.49 -10.65
CA ASP A 57 0.53 -2.08 -11.94
C ASP A 57 1.96 -1.74 -12.38
N ASP A 58 2.51 -0.65 -11.83
CA ASP A 58 3.88 -0.20 -12.06
C ASP A 58 4.77 -0.43 -10.81
N PRO A 59 5.69 -1.41 -10.86
CA PRO A 59 6.61 -1.70 -9.75
C PRO A 59 7.57 -0.56 -9.40
N GLY A 60 7.92 0.29 -10.37
CA GLY A 60 8.76 1.46 -10.18
C GLY A 60 8.03 2.55 -9.39
N TYR A 61 6.75 2.77 -9.70
CA TYR A 61 5.88 3.69 -8.95
C TYR A 61 5.63 3.17 -7.55
N PHE A 62 5.30 1.88 -7.38
CA PHE A 62 5.25 1.23 -6.08
C PHE A 62 6.52 1.50 -5.27
N SER A 63 7.70 1.25 -5.87
CA SER A 63 8.98 1.42 -5.18
C SER A 63 9.23 2.87 -4.74
N LYS A 64 8.83 3.86 -5.55
CA LYS A 64 8.89 5.28 -5.19
C LYS A 64 7.96 5.62 -4.03
N VAL A 65 6.71 5.14 -4.07
CA VAL A 65 5.73 5.38 -3.01
C VAL A 65 6.16 4.71 -1.70
N PHE A 66 6.61 3.46 -1.76
CA PHE A 66 7.10 2.72 -0.60
C PHE A 66 8.29 3.44 0.04
N LYS A 67 9.30 3.85 -0.74
CA LYS A 67 10.43 4.62 -0.23
C LYS A 67 9.99 5.95 0.41
N LYS A 68 9.05 6.67 -0.20
CA LYS A 68 8.51 7.92 0.36
C LYS A 68 7.80 7.70 1.71
N LYS A 69 7.08 6.59 1.87
CA LYS A 69 6.28 6.30 3.08
C LYS A 69 7.08 5.63 4.19
N ILE A 70 8.07 4.79 3.84
CA ILE A 70 8.80 3.93 4.77
C ILE A 70 10.26 4.40 4.98
N GLY A 71 10.79 5.25 4.09
CA GLY A 71 12.15 5.80 4.17
C GLY A 71 13.21 5.03 3.38
N VAL A 72 12.96 3.75 3.07
CA VAL A 72 13.88 2.87 2.33
C VAL A 72 13.16 2.16 1.17
N SER A 73 13.91 1.73 0.15
CA SER A 73 13.30 1.00 -0.97
C SER A 73 12.79 -0.39 -0.53
N PRO A 74 11.83 -0.99 -1.25
CA PRO A 74 11.35 -2.35 -0.95
C PRO A 74 12.48 -3.38 -0.87
N SER A 75 13.45 -3.32 -1.80
CA SER A 75 14.61 -4.21 -1.80
C SER A 75 15.54 -3.98 -0.61
N GLN A 76 15.71 -2.74 -0.15
CA GLN A 76 16.49 -2.42 1.06
C GLN A 76 15.77 -2.92 2.31
N TYR A 77 14.46 -2.66 2.43
CA TYR A 77 13.64 -3.13 3.54
C TYR A 77 13.68 -4.66 3.68
N ARG A 78 13.54 -5.35 2.55
CA ARG A 78 13.69 -6.80 2.46
C ARG A 78 15.07 -7.25 2.94
N LYS A 79 16.17 -6.57 2.62
CA LYS A 79 17.51 -6.96 3.09
C LYS A 79 17.66 -6.80 4.60
N GLN A 80 17.12 -5.73 5.18
CA GLN A 80 17.22 -5.45 6.62
C GLN A 80 16.52 -6.51 7.47
N THR A 81 15.35 -6.97 7.04
CA THR A 81 14.55 -7.99 7.75
C THR A 81 15.17 -9.39 7.79
N SER A 82 16.30 -9.62 7.10
CA SER A 82 17.06 -10.88 7.22
C SER A 82 18.26 -10.81 8.14
N MET A 83 18.52 -9.67 8.77
CA MET A 83 19.56 -9.53 9.80
C MET A 83 18.98 -9.45 11.22
N SER A 84 17.75 -9.96 11.42
CA SER A 84 17.04 -10.04 12.70
C SER A 84 16.54 -11.46 12.89
#